data_AF-A0A8S3JQA6-F1
#
_entry.id   AF-A0A8S3JQA6-F1
#
_cell.length_a   1.000
_cell.length_b   1.000
_cell.length_c   1.000
_cell.angle_alpha   90.00
_cell.angle_beta   90.00
_cell.angle_gamma   90.00
#
_symmetry.space_group_name_H-M   'P 1'
#
loop_
_entity.id
_entity.type
_entity.pdbx_description
1 polymer ?
#
loop_
_entity_poly.entity_id
_entity_poly.type
_entity_poly.pdbx_seq_one_letter_code
_entity_poly.pdbx_strand_id
1 'polypeptide(L)' 'MINNSNEQQHQCYVCQERFLSRNDLQHHLRQKCYPSDMREQVEQLTQHIRDDKRRQKLQQILWKHGKLFDV' A
#
# COMPACT_ATOMS: atom_id res chain seq x y z
N MET A 1 -31.03 15.21 -15.31
CA MET A 1 -30.51 14.31 -14.27
C MET A 1 -29.08 14.02 -14.64
N ILE A 2 -28.13 14.55 -13.88
CA ILE A 2 -26.70 14.41 -14.18
C ILE A 2 -26.37 12.93 -13.94
N ASN A 3 -26.03 12.22 -15.02
CA ASN A 3 -25.54 10.85 -14.94
C ASN A 3 -24.40 10.84 -13.93
N ASN A 4 -24.59 10.08 -12.86
CA ASN A 4 -23.56 9.71 -11.91
C ASN A 4 -22.62 8.70 -12.60
N SER A 5 -22.00 9.11 -13.71
CA SER A 5 -20.92 8.42 -14.39
C SER A 5 -19.68 8.57 -13.52
N ASN A 6 -19.67 7.89 -12.37
CA ASN A 6 -18.53 7.78 -11.48
C ASN A 6 -17.48 6.86 -12.10
N GLU A 7 -16.96 7.28 -13.25
CA GLU A 7 -15.73 6.84 -13.89
C GLU A 7 -14.49 7.30 -13.07
N GLN A 8 -14.63 7.33 -11.74
CA GLN A 8 -13.57 7.56 -10.75
C GLN A 8 -13.09 6.24 -10.15
N GLN A 9 -13.10 5.14 -10.91
CA GLN A 9 -12.87 3.82 -10.34
C GLN A 9 -11.45 3.63 -9.77
N HIS A 10 -10.51 4.51 -10.11
CA HIS A 10 -9.11 4.39 -9.69
C HIS A 10 -8.56 5.72 -9.16
N GLN A 11 -9.19 6.27 -8.12
CA GLN A 11 -8.64 7.41 -7.39
C GLN A 11 -7.81 6.93 -6.20
N CYS A 12 -6.61 7.49 -6.03
CA CYS A 12 -5.80 7.26 -4.83
C CYS A 12 -6.42 7.97 -3.64
N TYR A 13 -6.79 7.24 -2.59
CA TYR A 13 -7.39 7.87 -1.40
C TYR A 13 -6.39 8.72 -0.60
N VAL A 14 -5.09 8.48 -0.75
CA VAL A 14 -4.03 9.17 0.01
C VAL A 14 -3.76 10.56 -0.53
N CYS A 15 -3.62 10.68 -1.86
CA CYS A 15 -3.23 11.91 -2.53
C CYS A 15 -4.26 12.38 -3.57
N GLN A 16 -5.41 11.70 -3.64
CA GLN A 16 -6.58 12.04 -4.45
C GLN A 16 -6.33 12.09 -5.97
N GLU A 17 -5.17 11.60 -6.42
CA GLU A 17 -4.79 11.50 -7.83
C GLU A 17 -5.66 10.46 -8.55
N ARG A 18 -6.06 10.78 -9.79
CA ARG A 18 -6.96 9.94 -10.59
C ARG A 18 -6.16 9.17 -11.63
N PHE A 19 -6.44 7.88 -11.73
CA PHE A 19 -5.81 6.98 -12.68
C PHE A 19 -6.84 6.44 -13.66
N LEU A 20 -6.36 6.12 -14.85
CA LEU A 20 -7.17 5.52 -15.92
C LEU A 20 -7.33 4.01 -15.72
N SER A 21 -6.41 3.37 -14.99
CA SER A 21 -6.44 1.92 -14.76
C SER A 21 -6.11 1.56 -13.30
N ARG A 22 -6.66 0.43 -12.83
CA ARG A 22 -6.35 -0.14 -11.50
C ARG A 22 -4.85 -0.42 -11.35
N ASN A 23 -4.19 -0.82 -12.43
CA ASN A 23 -2.77 -1.14 -12.44
C ASN A 23 -1.90 0.10 -12.19
N ASP A 24 -2.27 1.24 -12.78
CA ASP A 24 -1.58 2.52 -12.58
C ASP A 24 -1.77 3.02 -11.15
N LEU A 25 -3.00 2.92 -10.62
CA LEU A 25 -3.28 3.22 -9.22
C LEU A 25 -2.45 2.35 -8.28
N GLN A 26 -2.39 1.05 -8.52
CA GLN A 26 -1.66 0.12 -7.65
C GLN A 26 -0.14 0.34 -7.70
N HIS A 27 0.39 0.68 -8.87
CA HIS A 27 1.79 1.09 -9.02
C HIS A 27 2.06 2.40 -8.27
N HIS A 28 1.19 3.39 -8.43
CA HIS A 28 1.29 4.68 -7.77
C HIS A 28 1.20 4.55 -6.23
N LEU A 29 0.26 3.75 -5.71
CA LEU A 29 0.15 3.47 -4.27
C LEU A 29 1.47 2.89 -3.76
N ARG A 30 2.01 1.86 -4.42
CA ARG A 30 3.25 1.17 -4.00
C ARG A 30 4.50 2.05 -4.04
N GLN A 31 4.64 2.93 -5.04
CA GLN A 31 5.90 3.66 -5.29
C GLN A 31 5.85 5.13 -4.85
N LYS A 32 4.67 5.77 -4.91
CA LYS A 32 4.54 7.23 -4.81
C LYS A 32 3.71 7.73 -3.64
N CYS A 33 2.60 7.06 -3.28
CA CYS A 33 1.74 7.52 -2.17
C CYS A 33 1.90 6.73 -0.85
N TYR A 34 2.67 5.64 -0.82
CA TYR A 34 3.16 5.02 0.43
C TYR A 34 4.65 5.27 0.81
N PRO A 35 5.27 6.42 0.52
CA PRO A 35 6.61 6.68 1.01
C PRO A 35 6.51 7.16 2.46
N SER A 36 7.24 6.50 3.36
CA SER A 36 7.43 6.82 4.80
C SER A 36 6.53 6.04 5.77
N ASP A 37 5.20 6.24 5.74
CA ASP A 37 4.29 5.75 6.80
C ASP A 37 4.27 4.21 6.92
N MET A 38 4.32 3.51 5.79
CA MET A 38 4.24 2.05 5.76
C MET A 38 5.50 1.33 6.23
N ARG A 39 6.67 1.90 5.94
CA ARG A 39 7.94 1.34 6.42
C ARG A 39 7.99 1.44 7.93
N GLU A 40 7.60 2.61 8.46
CA GLU A 40 7.53 2.84 9.89
C GLU A 40 6.51 1.90 10.57
N GLN A 41 5.33 1.70 9.99
CA GLN A 41 4.34 0.79 10.56
C GLN A 41 4.80 -0.68 10.59
N VAL A 42 5.48 -1.15 9.53
CA VAL A 42 6.07 -2.50 9.51
C VAL A 42 7.20 -2.62 10.54
N GLU A 43 8.00 -1.57 10.73
CA GLU A 43 9.02 -1.52 11.76
C GLU A 43 8.39 -1.60 13.16
N GLN A 44 7.37 -0.79 13.44
CA GLN A 44 6.64 -0.78 14.71
C GLN A 44 5.99 -2.14 15.02
N LEU A 45 5.29 -2.74 14.05
CA LEU A 45 4.65 -4.05 14.21
C LEU A 45 5.68 -5.16 14.47
N THR A 46 6.91 -5.01 13.97
CA THR A 46 7.98 -6.00 14.16
C THR A 46 8.96 -5.64 15.27
N GLN A 47 8.81 -4.49 15.92
CA GLN A 47 9.72 -3.95 16.94
C GLN A 47 9.80 -4.84 18.20
N HIS A 48 8.69 -5.50 18.57
CA HIS A 48 8.64 -6.37 19.74
C HIS A 48 9.34 -7.73 19.52
N ILE A 49 9.74 -8.03 18.29
CA ILE A 49 10.38 -9.31 17.93
C ILE A 49 11.87 -9.19 18.22
N ARG A 50 12.29 -9.76 19.35
CA ARG A 50 13.69 -9.76 19.84
C ARG A 50 14.67 -10.47 18.90
N ASP A 51 14.18 -11.39 18.09
CA ASP A 51 14.97 -12.19 17.16
C ASP A 51 15.03 -11.52 15.77
N ASP A 52 16.17 -10.92 15.46
CA ASP A 52 16.36 -10.07 14.28
C ASP A 52 16.22 -10.86 12.97
N LYS A 53 16.69 -12.11 12.92
CA LYS A 53 16.53 -12.99 11.74
C LYS A 53 15.07 -13.33 11.47
N ARG A 54 14.29 -13.60 12.53
CA ARG A 54 12.86 -13.84 12.41
C ARG A 54 12.12 -12.58 11.99
N ARG A 55 12.46 -11.43 12.57
CA ARG A 55 11.94 -10.11 12.18
C ARG A 55 12.21 -9.83 10.70
N GLN A 56 13.44 -10.03 10.24
CA GLN A 56 13.82 -9.77 8.86
C GLN A 56 13.11 -10.69 7.87
N LYS A 57 12.93 -11.97 8.21
CA LYS A 57 12.12 -12.89 7.40
C LYS A 57 10.65 -12.47 7.35
N LEU A 58 10.08 -12.05 8.47
CA LEU A 58 8.69 -11.58 8.51
C LEU A 58 8.50 -10.30 7.70
N GLN A 59 9.40 -9.32 7.85
CA GLN A 59 9.41 -8.14 6.99
C GLN A 59 9.49 -8.57 5.52
N GLN A 60 10.46 -9.40 5.12
CA GLN A 60 10.56 -9.90 3.74
C GLN A 60 9.28 -10.58 3.25
N ILE A 61 8.61 -11.39 4.08
CA ILE A 61 7.34 -12.05 3.73
C ILE A 61 6.22 -11.01 3.55
N LEU A 62 6.11 -10.03 4.46
CA LEU A 62 5.11 -8.97 4.39
C LEU A 62 5.29 -8.12 3.11
N TRP A 63 6.54 -7.77 2.78
CA TRP A 63 6.87 -7.04 1.56
C TRP A 63 6.68 -7.90 0.30
N LYS A 64 7.08 -9.18 0.33
CA LYS A 64 7.03 -10.09 -0.82
C LYS A 64 5.62 -10.52 -1.17
N HIS A 65 4.79 -10.79 -0.17
CA HIS A 65 3.44 -11.29 -0.42
C HIS A 65 2.44 -10.19 -0.68
N GLY A 66 2.68 -8.94 -0.26
CA GLY A 66 1.78 -7.81 -0.57
C GLY A 66 0.29 -8.07 -0.28
N LYS A 67 -0.02 -9.13 0.47
CA LYS A 67 -1.36 -9.65 0.74
C LYS A 67 -2.02 -8.92 1.90
N LEU A 68 -1.30 -8.01 2.55
CA LEU A 68 -1.88 -7.08 3.52
C LEU A 68 -2.60 -5.90 2.85
N PHE A 69 -2.51 -5.78 1.51
CA PHE A 69 -2.95 -4.60 0.76
C PHE A 69 -3.81 -4.94 -0.46
N ASP A 70 -4.47 -6.10 -0.45
CA ASP A 70 -5.68 -6.28 -1.27
C ASP A 70 -6.81 -5.61 -0.48
N VAL A 71 -7.24 -4.44 -0.94
CA VAL A 71 -8.42 -3.73 -0.45
C VAL A 71 -9.68 -4.50 -0.84
#